data_AF-A0AAX7THT6-F1
#
_entry.id   AF-A0AAX7THT6-F1
#
_cell.length_a   1.000
_cell.length_b   1.000
_cell.length_c   1.000
_cell.angle_alpha   90.00
_cell.angle_beta   90.00
_cell.angle_gamma   90.00
#
_symmetry.space_group_name_H-M   'P 1'
#
loop_
_entity.id
_entity.type
_entity.pdbx_description
1 polymer ?
#
loop_
_entity_poly.entity_id
_entity_poly.type
_entity_poly.pdbx_seq_one_letter_code
_entity_poly.pdbx_strand_id
1 'polypeptide(L)'
;MSLQEIFWRPSAVTSVLVLLTLLFCRGSVSTPVIKVMSNDSSRVVLQCESAGWYPEPELLWLDGEGNLLSAGPTETLRGPDDLYTVSSRVTVEKRHSNNITCRVQQRNTNQSRETHIHVPGSAVRKEPSATFIIVIIGLLYVGAAIAFVWNFMLSKKPDTKVNETELKTMTQKRSRARGDDTENKEIKEEPPSEQLEDDTSAVDMSEVIKEGEENQETETQSTAQSALTSSEN
;
A
#
# COMPACT_ATOMS: atom_id res chain seq x y z
N MET A 1 22.83 41.34 69.84
CA MET A 1 21.63 40.93 69.08
C MET A 1 22.09 40.03 67.96
N SER A 2 21.68 38.76 67.98
CA SER A 2 22.19 37.72 67.08
C SER A 2 21.38 37.67 65.78
N LEU A 3 22.07 37.60 64.64
CA LEU A 3 21.46 37.60 63.29
C LEU A 3 20.78 36.27 62.87
N GLN A 4 20.61 35.33 63.80
CA GLN A 4 20.22 33.94 63.49
C GLN A 4 18.70 33.69 63.56
N GLU A 5 17.91 34.65 64.05
CA GLU A 5 16.44 34.52 64.27
C GLU A 5 15.56 34.94 63.07
N ILE A 6 16.15 35.16 61.89
CA ILE A 6 15.38 35.60 60.70
C ILE A 6 14.71 34.41 59.98
N PHE A 7 15.21 33.19 60.18
CA PHE A 7 14.73 32.00 59.45
C PHE A 7 13.47 31.33 60.04
N TRP A 8 13.03 31.69 61.25
CA TRP A 8 11.87 31.09 61.93
C TRP A 8 10.67 32.05 62.07
N ARG A 9 10.33 32.77 60.99
CA ARG A 9 8.97 33.30 60.81
C ARG A 9 8.18 32.36 59.89
N PRO A 10 7.27 31.52 60.41
CA PRO A 10 6.44 30.64 59.58
C PRO A 10 5.70 31.39 58.48
N SER A 11 5.31 32.65 58.73
CA SER A 11 4.66 33.54 57.76
C SER A 11 5.52 33.90 56.54
N ALA A 12 6.85 33.97 56.67
CA ALA A 12 7.72 34.24 55.53
C ALA A 12 7.82 33.02 54.61
N VAL A 13 8.02 31.83 55.19
CA VAL A 13 8.09 30.57 54.44
C VAL A 13 6.75 30.24 53.78
N THR A 14 5.63 30.41 54.48
CA THR A 14 4.30 30.21 53.88
C THR A 14 3.96 31.27 52.83
N SER A 15 4.36 32.54 53.02
CA SER A 15 4.14 33.58 52.00
C SER A 15 4.95 33.31 50.73
N VAL A 16 6.21 32.87 50.84
CA VAL A 16 7.03 32.44 49.70
C VAL A 16 6.46 31.20 49.04
N LEU A 17 5.97 30.21 49.80
CA LEU A 17 5.33 29.01 49.26
C LEU A 17 4.03 29.34 48.51
N VAL A 18 3.21 30.25 49.04
CA VAL A 18 1.99 30.75 48.38
C VAL A 18 2.32 31.52 47.10
N LEU A 19 3.35 32.36 47.11
CA LEU A 19 3.84 33.04 45.89
C LEU A 19 4.33 32.01 44.85
N LEU A 20 5.06 30.97 45.26
CA LEU A 20 5.44 29.88 44.36
C LEU A 20 4.21 29.16 43.80
N THR A 21 3.24 28.75 44.63
CA THR A 21 2.07 28.00 44.14
C THR A 21 1.21 28.83 43.18
N LEU A 22 1.08 30.14 43.42
CA LEU A 22 0.42 31.07 42.48
C LEU A 22 1.20 31.22 41.16
N LEU A 23 2.54 31.26 41.21
CA LEU A 23 3.39 31.30 40.00
C LEU A 23 3.38 29.97 39.20
N PHE A 24 3.16 28.84 39.88
CA PHE A 24 3.07 27.51 39.25
C PHE A 24 1.67 27.16 38.72
N CYS A 25 0.63 27.91 39.08
CA CYS A 25 -0.72 27.78 38.52
C CYS A 25 -0.83 28.32 37.07
N ARG A 26 -0.09 27.71 36.14
CA ARG A 26 -0.49 27.72 34.72
C ARG A 26 -1.74 26.86 34.59
N GLY A 27 -2.85 27.46 34.15
CA GLY A 27 -4.11 26.74 33.93
C GLY A 27 -3.90 25.50 33.05
N SER A 28 -4.35 24.35 33.53
CA SER A 28 -4.19 23.07 32.83
C SER A 28 -5.25 22.91 31.73
N VAL A 29 -5.09 23.67 30.66
CA VAL A 29 -5.91 23.60 29.45
C VAL A 29 -5.87 22.19 28.84
N SER A 30 -7.04 21.61 28.51
CA SER A 30 -7.11 20.27 27.91
C SER A 30 -6.60 20.26 26.47
N THR A 31 -5.89 19.20 26.07
CA THR A 31 -5.66 18.93 24.64
C THR A 31 -7.02 18.77 23.93
N PRO A 32 -7.22 19.32 22.72
CA PRO A 32 -8.42 19.06 21.95
C PRO A 32 -8.54 17.58 21.58
N VAL A 33 -9.77 17.10 21.45
CA VAL A 33 -10.11 15.73 21.08
C VAL A 33 -11.01 15.76 19.84
N ILE A 34 -10.62 15.05 18.78
CA ILE A 34 -11.44 14.86 17.58
C ILE A 34 -12.22 13.55 17.68
N LYS A 35 -13.52 13.62 17.38
CA LYS A 35 -14.47 12.50 17.33
C LYS A 35 -15.07 12.42 15.92
N VAL A 36 -15.17 11.22 15.35
CA VAL A 36 -15.86 10.99 14.07
C VAL A 36 -17.36 10.87 14.34
N MET A 37 -18.18 11.70 13.68
CA MET A 37 -19.63 11.76 13.86
C MET A 37 -20.40 10.98 12.78
N SER A 38 -19.97 11.07 11.53
CA SER A 38 -20.44 10.23 10.43
C SER A 38 -19.31 9.97 9.43
N ASN A 39 -19.41 8.85 8.71
CA ASN A 39 -18.30 8.33 7.89
C ASN A 39 -18.83 7.71 6.59
N ASP A 40 -19.23 8.58 5.65
CA ASP A 40 -19.83 8.19 4.37
C ASP A 40 -18.77 7.79 3.33
N SER A 41 -19.19 7.30 2.16
CA SER A 41 -18.25 6.88 1.10
C SER A 41 -17.41 8.03 0.54
N SER A 42 -17.95 9.25 0.49
CA SER A 42 -17.33 10.45 -0.09
C SER A 42 -16.96 11.53 0.92
N ARG A 43 -17.52 11.50 2.13
CA ARG A 43 -17.38 12.55 3.15
C ARG A 43 -17.23 11.96 4.55
N VAL A 44 -16.64 12.72 5.46
CA VAL A 44 -16.58 12.42 6.90
C VAL A 44 -16.96 13.68 7.67
N VAL A 45 -17.74 13.54 8.74
CA VAL A 45 -18.06 14.63 9.66
C VAL A 45 -17.26 14.42 10.94
N LEU A 46 -16.49 15.44 11.31
CA LEU A 46 -15.64 15.45 12.49
C LEU A 46 -16.17 16.49 13.49
N GLN A 47 -16.12 16.16 14.78
CA GLN A 47 -16.36 17.10 15.87
C GLN A 47 -15.10 17.20 16.72
N CYS A 48 -14.66 18.43 17.00
CA CYS A 48 -13.57 18.69 17.93
C CYS A 48 -14.11 19.31 19.22
N GLU A 49 -13.48 19.02 20.35
CA GLU A 49 -13.89 19.50 21.68
C GLU A 49 -12.65 19.73 22.56
N SER A 50 -12.63 20.82 23.33
CA SER A 50 -11.55 21.14 24.28
C SER A 50 -12.08 21.99 25.43
N ALA A 51 -11.55 21.79 26.63
CA ALA A 51 -12.04 22.38 27.88
C ALA A 51 -10.92 23.03 28.71
N GLY A 52 -11.31 23.86 29.68
CA GLY A 52 -10.40 24.47 30.64
C GLY A 52 -9.74 25.77 30.16
N TRP A 53 -10.37 26.50 29.23
CA TRP A 53 -9.83 27.74 28.68
C TRP A 53 -10.33 28.98 29.43
N TYR A 54 -9.47 30.00 29.59
CA TYR A 54 -9.89 31.31 30.08
C TYR A 54 -8.93 32.42 29.61
N PRO A 55 -9.41 33.52 28.99
CA PRO A 55 -10.79 33.77 28.56
C PRO A 55 -11.27 32.85 27.42
N GLU A 56 -12.43 33.15 26.83
CA GLU A 56 -13.00 32.42 25.70
C GLU A 56 -12.00 32.25 24.54
N PRO A 57 -11.73 30.99 24.09
CA PRO A 57 -10.77 30.71 23.02
C PRO A 57 -11.47 30.61 21.65
N GLU A 58 -10.67 30.52 20.60
CA GLU A 58 -11.13 30.24 19.24
C GLU A 58 -10.77 28.80 18.84
N LEU A 59 -11.70 28.10 18.19
CA LEU A 59 -11.45 26.79 17.58
C LEU A 59 -11.40 26.94 16.06
N LEU A 60 -10.30 26.51 15.46
CA LEU A 60 -10.04 26.55 14.03
C LEU A 60 -9.80 25.12 13.50
N TRP A 61 -10.25 24.87 12.28
CA TRP A 61 -9.95 23.66 11.53
C TRP A 61 -8.97 23.96 10.42
N LEU A 62 -7.96 23.12 10.29
CA LEU A 62 -6.85 23.25 9.35
C LEU A 62 -6.72 21.97 8.51
N ASP A 63 -6.32 22.09 7.25
CA ASP A 63 -5.90 20.96 6.42
C ASP A 63 -4.46 20.49 6.74
N GLY A 64 -3.91 19.60 5.91
CA GLY A 64 -2.55 19.07 6.08
C GLY A 64 -1.46 20.08 5.76
N GLU A 65 -1.82 21.15 5.06
CA GLU A 65 -0.94 22.21 4.57
C GLU A 65 -1.01 23.47 5.47
N GLY A 66 -1.96 23.50 6.42
CA GLY A 66 -2.16 24.58 7.38
C GLY A 66 -3.18 25.65 6.95
N ASN A 67 -3.97 25.42 5.88
CA ASN A 67 -5.01 26.35 5.45
C ASN A 67 -6.31 26.13 6.25
N LEU A 68 -7.07 27.22 6.45
CA LEU A 68 -8.34 27.19 7.17
C LEU A 68 -9.45 26.46 6.39
N LEU A 69 -10.07 25.48 7.04
CA LEU A 69 -11.23 24.75 6.52
C LEU A 69 -12.54 25.48 6.87
N SER A 70 -13.50 25.44 5.93
CA SER A 70 -14.86 25.95 6.15
C SER A 70 -15.64 25.02 7.10
N ALA A 71 -15.62 25.33 8.39
CA ALA A 71 -16.35 24.60 9.43
C ALA A 71 -17.73 25.19 9.73
N GLY A 72 -18.54 24.46 10.49
CA GLY A 72 -19.77 24.97 11.11
C GLY A 72 -19.47 25.98 12.24
N PRO A 73 -20.52 26.60 12.81
CA PRO A 73 -20.36 27.50 13.95
C PRO A 73 -19.66 26.80 15.12
N THR A 74 -18.83 27.54 15.84
CA THR A 74 -18.22 27.08 17.09
C THR A 74 -19.22 27.29 18.22
N GLU A 75 -19.49 26.24 18.97
CA GLU A 75 -20.30 26.23 20.18
C GLU A 75 -19.35 26.47 21.38
N THR A 76 -19.67 27.45 22.21
CA THR A 76 -18.91 27.75 23.43
C THR A 76 -19.81 27.65 24.65
N LEU A 77 -19.36 26.95 25.69
CA LEU A 77 -20.09 26.69 26.92
C LEU A 77 -19.18 27.05 28.11
N ARG A 78 -19.72 27.78 29.09
CA ARG A 78 -19.02 28.12 30.33
C ARG A 78 -19.36 27.12 31.41
N GLY A 79 -18.34 26.48 31.99
CA GLY A 79 -18.47 25.52 33.07
C GLY A 79 -18.75 26.18 34.43
N PRO A 80 -19.08 25.38 35.47
CA PRO A 80 -19.27 25.85 36.84
C PRO A 80 -17.97 26.31 37.51
N ASP A 81 -16.82 25.97 36.91
CA ASP A 81 -15.46 26.37 37.24
C ASP A 81 -15.02 27.71 36.62
N ASP A 82 -15.95 28.40 35.95
CA ASP A 82 -15.74 29.63 35.18
C ASP A 82 -14.88 29.47 33.90
N LEU A 83 -14.51 28.24 33.55
CA LEU A 83 -13.71 27.93 32.37
C LEU A 83 -14.59 27.66 31.15
N TYR A 84 -14.04 27.92 29.96
CA TYR A 84 -14.70 27.70 28.69
C TYR A 84 -14.38 26.31 28.13
N THR A 85 -15.43 25.63 27.67
CA THR A 85 -15.39 24.45 26.81
C THR A 85 -15.87 24.87 25.43
N VAL A 86 -15.12 24.52 24.40
CA VAL A 86 -15.42 24.87 23.01
C VAL A 86 -15.52 23.62 22.14
N SER A 87 -16.49 23.63 21.23
CA SER A 87 -16.68 22.56 20.25
C SER A 87 -17.03 23.12 18.87
N SER A 88 -16.62 22.42 17.83
CA SER A 88 -16.93 22.78 16.44
C SER A 88 -17.02 21.52 15.60
N ARG A 89 -17.78 21.59 14.51
CA ARG A 89 -18.00 20.51 13.54
C ARG A 89 -17.52 20.91 12.15
N VAL A 90 -16.84 20.00 11.46
CA VAL A 90 -16.40 20.18 10.07
C VAL A 90 -16.78 18.96 9.23
N THR A 91 -17.11 19.20 7.95
CA THR A 91 -17.36 18.15 6.96
C THR A 91 -16.22 18.15 5.96
N VAL A 92 -15.50 17.02 5.85
CA VAL A 92 -14.33 16.87 5.00
C VAL A 92 -14.65 15.92 3.85
N GLU A 93 -14.30 16.28 2.61
CA GLU A 93 -14.42 15.38 1.46
C GLU A 93 -13.21 14.43 1.39
N LYS A 94 -13.46 13.15 1.17
CA LYS A 94 -12.44 12.09 1.10
C LYS A 94 -11.71 12.00 -0.24
N ARG A 95 -11.85 12.97 -1.15
CA ARG A 95 -11.27 12.87 -2.51
C ARG A 95 -9.75 12.68 -2.51
N HIS A 96 -9.09 13.24 -1.50
CA HIS A 96 -7.67 13.12 -1.24
C HIS A 96 -7.46 12.66 0.21
N SER A 97 -6.34 11.96 0.46
CA SER A 97 -6.00 11.48 1.80
C SER A 97 -5.36 12.63 2.58
N ASN A 98 -6.11 13.24 3.48
CA ASN A 98 -5.73 14.51 4.10
C ASN A 98 -5.56 14.34 5.61
N ASN A 99 -4.54 14.98 6.19
CA ASN A 99 -4.50 15.19 7.63
C ASN A 99 -5.40 16.38 7.98
N ILE A 100 -6.20 16.27 9.03
CA ILE A 100 -7.13 17.33 9.47
C ILE A 100 -6.77 17.70 10.89
N THR A 101 -6.39 18.96 11.10
CA THR A 101 -5.92 19.46 12.39
C THR A 101 -7.01 20.35 13.02
N CYS A 102 -7.39 20.04 14.26
CA CYS A 102 -8.17 20.95 15.09
C CYS A 102 -7.20 21.73 15.97
N ARG A 103 -7.21 23.06 15.87
CA ARG A 103 -6.39 23.97 16.67
C ARG A 103 -7.29 24.87 17.50
N VAL A 104 -7.11 24.84 18.82
CA VAL A 104 -7.74 25.79 19.74
C VAL A 104 -6.69 26.81 20.17
N GLN A 105 -6.99 28.09 20.05
CA GLN A 105 -6.06 29.19 20.29
C GLN A 105 -6.68 30.30 21.13
N GLN A 106 -5.86 30.95 21.97
CA GLN A 106 -6.26 32.06 22.81
C GLN A 106 -5.48 33.31 22.41
N ARG A 107 -6.14 34.22 21.66
CA ARG A 107 -5.51 35.42 21.08
C ARG A 107 -4.78 36.29 22.10
N ASN A 108 -5.33 36.42 23.31
CA ASN A 108 -4.79 37.31 24.34
C ASN A 108 -3.46 36.81 24.94
N THR A 109 -3.31 35.49 25.13
CA THR A 109 -2.15 34.87 25.79
C THR A 109 -1.19 34.15 24.84
N ASN A 110 -1.53 34.11 23.54
CA ASN A 110 -0.80 33.38 22.49
C ASN A 110 -0.59 31.88 22.80
N GLN A 111 -1.47 31.29 23.62
CA GLN A 111 -1.46 29.85 23.89
C GLN A 111 -2.33 29.15 22.84
N SER A 112 -1.84 28.05 22.28
CA SER A 112 -2.66 27.15 21.46
C SER A 112 -2.38 25.68 21.77
N ARG A 113 -3.42 24.86 21.60
CA ARG A 113 -3.37 23.40 21.66
C ARG A 113 -3.97 22.86 20.38
N GLU A 114 -3.38 21.79 19.84
CA GLU A 114 -3.86 21.19 18.61
C GLU A 114 -3.81 19.66 18.68
N THR A 115 -4.61 19.03 17.84
CA THR A 115 -4.63 17.60 17.61
C THR A 115 -5.00 17.35 16.16
N HIS A 116 -4.58 16.23 15.58
CA HIS A 116 -4.82 15.92 14.19
C HIS A 116 -5.38 14.52 13.99
N ILE A 117 -6.09 14.32 12.89
CA ILE A 117 -6.62 13.02 12.47
C ILE A 117 -6.35 12.82 10.98
N HIS A 118 -5.80 11.65 10.63
CA HIS A 118 -5.66 11.27 9.23
C HIS A 118 -7.01 10.77 8.69
N VAL A 119 -7.53 11.45 7.67
CA VAL A 119 -8.72 11.01 6.92
C VAL A 119 -8.24 10.24 5.69
N PRO A 120 -8.39 8.91 5.64
CA PRO A 120 -7.98 8.13 4.48
C PRO A 120 -8.83 8.50 3.27
N GLY A 121 -8.17 8.71 2.13
CA GLY A 121 -8.82 9.01 0.87
C GLY A 121 -9.77 7.89 0.44
N SER A 122 -10.94 8.25 -0.09
CA SER A 122 -11.84 7.29 -0.72
C SER A 122 -11.18 6.82 -2.01
N ALA A 123 -10.65 5.60 -1.99
CA ALA A 123 -10.23 4.92 -3.22
C ALA A 123 -11.42 4.95 -4.19
N VAL A 124 -11.28 5.73 -5.27
CA VAL A 124 -12.28 5.77 -6.33
C VAL A 124 -12.34 4.36 -6.90
N ARG A 125 -13.34 3.59 -6.49
CA ARG A 125 -13.75 2.37 -7.19
C ARG A 125 -14.11 2.84 -8.60
N LYS A 126 -13.16 2.70 -9.52
CA LYS A 126 -13.43 2.74 -10.95
C LYS A 126 -14.33 1.54 -11.22
N GLU A 127 -15.63 1.78 -11.10
CA GLU A 127 -16.64 0.86 -11.60
C GLU A 127 -16.26 0.53 -13.06
N PRO A 128 -16.26 -0.75 -13.48
CA PRO A 128 -15.85 -1.11 -14.82
C PRO A 128 -16.77 -0.39 -15.80
N SER A 129 -16.25 0.67 -16.44
CA SER A 129 -17.06 1.48 -17.33
C SER A 129 -17.62 0.59 -18.43
N ALA A 130 -18.84 0.86 -18.88
CA ALA A 130 -19.53 0.01 -19.87
C ALA A 130 -18.67 -0.28 -21.11
N THR A 131 -17.76 0.62 -21.47
CA THR A 131 -16.71 0.44 -22.48
C THR A 131 -15.81 -0.78 -22.24
N PHE A 132 -15.31 -1.04 -21.03
CA PHE A 132 -14.50 -2.23 -20.72
C PHE A 132 -15.31 -3.52 -20.91
N ILE A 133 -16.58 -3.52 -20.49
CA ILE A 133 -17.49 -4.66 -20.66
C ILE A 133 -17.74 -4.93 -22.15
N ILE A 134 -18.01 -3.89 -22.94
CA ILE A 134 -18.20 -3.97 -24.39
C ILE A 134 -16.94 -4.50 -25.09
N VAL A 135 -15.75 -4.02 -24.71
CA VAL A 135 -14.48 -4.49 -25.29
C VAL A 135 -14.24 -5.97 -25.00
N ILE A 136 -14.49 -6.43 -23.77
CA ILE A 136 -14.36 -7.85 -23.42
C ILE A 136 -15.34 -8.71 -24.24
N ILE A 137 -16.61 -8.30 -24.35
CA ILE A 137 -17.61 -9.02 -25.16
C ILE A 137 -17.20 -9.05 -26.65
N GLY A 138 -16.68 -7.94 -27.18
CA GLY A 138 -16.18 -7.86 -28.54
C GLY A 138 -14.99 -8.81 -28.80
N LEU A 139 -14.02 -8.86 -27.89
CA LEU A 139 -12.88 -9.79 -27.96
C LEU A 139 -13.32 -11.25 -27.92
N LEU A 140 -14.30 -11.60 -27.07
CA LEU A 140 -14.88 -12.95 -27.02
C LEU A 140 -15.58 -13.32 -28.33
N TYR A 141 -16.33 -12.41 -28.94
CA TYR A 141 -16.97 -12.62 -30.24
C TYR A 141 -15.95 -12.82 -31.37
N VAL A 142 -14.89 -11.99 -31.41
CA VAL A 142 -13.82 -12.11 -32.40
C VAL A 142 -13.06 -13.43 -32.23
N GLY A 143 -12.73 -13.80 -30.99
CA GLY A 143 -12.09 -15.09 -30.67
C GLY A 143 -12.96 -16.29 -31.10
N ALA A 144 -14.26 -16.25 -30.80
CA ALA A 144 -15.20 -17.29 -31.23
C ALA A 144 -15.32 -17.39 -32.76
N ALA A 145 -15.36 -16.25 -33.47
CA ALA A 145 -15.40 -16.24 -34.93
C ALA A 145 -14.12 -16.82 -35.54
N ILE A 146 -12.95 -16.47 -35.02
CA ILE A 146 -11.66 -17.03 -35.46
C ILE A 146 -11.62 -18.54 -35.19
N ALA A 147 -12.00 -18.99 -34.00
CA ALA A 147 -12.06 -20.41 -33.64
C ALA A 147 -13.03 -21.19 -34.54
N PHE A 148 -14.19 -20.61 -34.85
CA PHE A 148 -15.18 -21.21 -35.77
C PHE A 148 -14.63 -21.34 -37.20
N VAL A 149 -14.01 -20.28 -37.74
CA VAL A 149 -13.37 -20.33 -39.06
C VAL A 149 -12.23 -21.35 -39.10
N TRP A 150 -11.39 -21.40 -38.06
CA TRP A 150 -10.29 -22.36 -37.96
C TRP A 150 -10.80 -23.80 -37.93
N ASN A 151 -11.84 -24.09 -37.12
CA ASN A 151 -12.46 -25.41 -37.03
C ASN A 151 -13.15 -25.82 -38.36
N PHE A 152 -13.83 -24.88 -39.02
CA PHE A 152 -14.44 -25.09 -40.33
C PHE A 152 -13.40 -25.37 -41.43
N MET A 153 -12.25 -24.68 -41.39
CA MET A 153 -11.13 -24.90 -42.32
C MET A 153 -10.41 -26.23 -42.06
N LEU A 154 -10.21 -26.63 -40.80
CA LEU A 154 -9.68 -27.95 -40.45
C LEU A 154 -10.60 -29.10 -40.88
N SER A 155 -11.90 -28.85 -40.92
CA SER A 155 -12.91 -29.81 -41.40
C SER A 155 -12.91 -29.96 -42.93
N LYS A 156 -12.25 -29.06 -43.68
CA LYS A 156 -12.07 -29.14 -45.14
C LYS A 156 -10.70 -29.71 -45.53
N LYS A 157 -10.42 -30.95 -45.12
CA LYS A 157 -9.39 -31.75 -45.81
C LYS A 157 -9.95 -32.21 -47.17
N PRO A 158 -9.26 -32.01 -48.30
CA PRO A 158 -9.71 -32.54 -49.58
C PRO A 158 -9.57 -34.07 -49.58
N ASP A 159 -10.58 -34.77 -50.09
CA ASP A 159 -10.49 -36.21 -50.33
C ASP A 159 -9.47 -36.50 -51.43
N THR A 160 -8.23 -36.80 -51.04
CA THR A 160 -7.25 -37.40 -51.93
C THR A 160 -7.70 -38.83 -52.26
N LYS A 161 -8.54 -38.96 -53.29
CA LYS A 161 -8.86 -40.26 -53.89
C LYS A 161 -7.61 -40.81 -54.56
N VAL A 162 -6.86 -41.64 -53.82
CA VAL A 162 -5.78 -42.45 -54.38
C VAL A 162 -6.43 -43.49 -55.29
N ASN A 163 -6.10 -43.43 -56.58
CA ASN A 163 -6.60 -44.39 -57.56
C ASN A 163 -5.95 -45.76 -57.30
N GLU A 164 -6.72 -46.73 -56.79
CA GLU A 164 -6.28 -48.09 -56.41
C GLU A 164 -5.82 -48.96 -57.62
N THR A 165 -5.71 -48.36 -58.81
CA THR A 165 -5.49 -49.06 -60.09
C THR A 165 -4.02 -49.20 -60.47
N GLU A 166 -3.13 -48.31 -60.00
CA GLU A 166 -1.71 -48.30 -60.42
C GLU A 166 -0.81 -49.30 -59.66
N LEU A 167 -1.08 -49.56 -58.37
CA LEU A 167 -0.20 -50.40 -57.54
C LEU A 167 -0.21 -51.90 -57.95
N LYS A 168 -1.29 -52.35 -58.60
CA LYS A 168 -1.44 -53.73 -59.07
C LYS A 168 -0.63 -54.00 -60.34
N THR A 169 -0.34 -52.97 -61.15
CA THR A 169 0.38 -53.10 -62.43
C THR A 169 1.90 -53.31 -62.25
N MET A 170 2.51 -52.68 -61.24
CA MET A 170 3.94 -52.82 -60.94
C MET A 170 4.28 -54.16 -60.27
N THR A 171 3.44 -54.62 -59.34
CA THR A 171 3.72 -55.79 -58.50
C THR A 171 3.68 -57.11 -59.30
N GLN A 172 2.84 -57.21 -60.34
CA GLN A 172 2.68 -58.43 -61.13
C GLN A 172 3.84 -58.73 -62.10
N LYS A 173 4.65 -57.72 -62.47
CA LYS A 173 5.76 -57.90 -63.44
C LYS A 173 7.11 -58.26 -62.82
N ARG A 174 7.28 -58.18 -61.49
CA ARG A 174 8.60 -58.38 -60.84
C ARG A 174 8.86 -59.80 -60.31
N SER A 175 7.90 -60.73 -60.43
CA SER A 175 8.02 -62.12 -59.94
C SER A 175 8.43 -63.17 -60.99
N ARG A 176 8.91 -62.76 -62.18
CA ARG A 176 9.40 -63.67 -63.24
C ARG A 176 10.77 -63.29 -63.80
N ALA A 177 11.77 -63.24 -62.92
CA ALA A 177 13.23 -63.30 -63.15
C ALA A 177 13.90 -63.02 -61.79
N ARG A 178 14.95 -63.70 -61.32
CA ARG A 178 15.78 -64.80 -61.85
C ARG A 178 16.51 -65.41 -60.62
N GLY A 179 16.81 -66.71 -60.62
CA GLY A 179 17.61 -67.36 -59.56
C GLY A 179 19.12 -67.25 -59.79
N ASP A 180 19.88 -67.85 -58.86
CA ASP A 180 21.36 -67.98 -58.80
C ASP A 180 22.15 -66.65 -58.66
N ASP A 181 23.27 -66.56 -57.92
CA ASP A 181 24.00 -67.60 -57.18
C ASP A 181 24.81 -67.05 -55.98
N THR A 182 25.15 -67.99 -55.11
CA THR A 182 26.24 -68.09 -54.10
C THR A 182 27.49 -67.20 -54.28
N GLU A 183 27.99 -66.56 -53.20
CA GLU A 183 29.34 -66.79 -52.63
C GLU A 183 29.50 -66.22 -51.20
N ASN A 184 30.40 -66.81 -50.42
CA ASN A 184 30.61 -66.66 -48.98
C ASN A 184 31.87 -65.81 -48.66
N LYS A 185 31.85 -65.00 -47.58
CA LYS A 185 33.03 -64.84 -46.72
C LYS A 185 32.71 -64.50 -45.26
N GLU A 186 33.30 -65.29 -44.37
CA GLU A 186 33.14 -65.31 -42.91
C GLU A 186 34.28 -64.55 -42.18
N ILE A 187 34.24 -64.55 -40.83
CA ILE A 187 35.34 -64.27 -39.85
C ILE A 187 35.44 -62.79 -39.39
N LYS A 188 35.35 -62.42 -38.09
CA LYS A 188 35.11 -63.16 -36.81
C LYS A 188 34.67 -62.24 -35.64
N GLU A 189 34.00 -62.83 -34.62
CA GLU A 189 34.01 -62.63 -33.13
C GLU A 189 34.31 -61.22 -32.54
N GLU A 190 33.55 -60.58 -31.63
CA GLU A 190 32.81 -60.88 -30.35
C GLU A 190 33.44 -60.10 -29.14
N PRO A 191 32.69 -59.76 -28.04
CA PRO A 191 32.86 -58.50 -27.30
C PRO A 191 33.51 -58.63 -25.89
N PRO A 192 32.87 -58.63 -24.68
CA PRO A 192 31.45 -58.54 -24.25
C PRO A 192 31.09 -57.32 -23.34
N SER A 193 29.83 -57.30 -22.83
CA SER A 193 29.30 -56.74 -21.55
C SER A 193 29.43 -55.23 -21.18
N GLU A 194 28.55 -54.62 -20.38
CA GLU A 194 27.27 -55.00 -19.70
C GLU A 194 26.39 -53.73 -19.51
N GLN A 195 25.07 -53.79 -19.76
CA GLN A 195 23.96 -53.72 -18.77
C GLN A 195 23.87 -52.42 -17.91
N LEU A 196 22.77 -51.65 -18.01
CA LEU A 196 21.51 -51.73 -17.20
C LEU A 196 21.78 -51.20 -15.76
N GLU A 197 21.05 -50.25 -15.14
CA GLU A 197 19.60 -50.01 -14.93
C GLU A 197 19.34 -48.47 -14.83
N ASP A 198 18.13 -47.90 -15.01
CA ASP A 198 16.93 -47.90 -14.13
C ASP A 198 17.21 -47.32 -12.70
N ASP A 199 16.33 -46.58 -12.02
CA ASP A 199 14.92 -46.24 -12.25
C ASP A 199 14.55 -44.86 -11.57
N THR A 200 13.26 -44.56 -11.51
CA THR A 200 12.56 -43.33 -11.17
C THR A 200 12.13 -43.26 -9.70
N SER A 201 12.25 -42.11 -9.02
CA SER A 201 11.35 -41.60 -7.95
C SER A 201 11.96 -40.33 -7.30
N ALA A 202 11.29 -39.18 -7.30
CA ALA A 202 10.21 -38.72 -6.40
C ALA A 202 10.70 -38.09 -5.07
N VAL A 203 10.37 -36.79 -4.90
CA VAL A 203 9.79 -36.12 -3.70
C VAL A 203 10.49 -36.39 -2.34
N ASP A 204 11.03 -35.40 -1.61
CA ASP A 204 10.27 -34.33 -0.93
C ASP A 204 11.13 -33.15 -0.40
N MET A 205 10.45 -32.14 0.13
CA MET A 205 10.91 -30.95 0.87
C MET A 205 11.37 -31.27 2.31
N SER A 206 12.40 -30.60 2.84
CA SER A 206 12.44 -30.11 4.26
C SER A 206 13.76 -29.39 4.65
N GLU A 207 13.64 -28.49 5.64
CA GLU A 207 14.66 -27.91 6.55
C GLU A 207 15.97 -27.32 5.97
N VAL A 208 16.15 -25.99 5.92
CA VAL A 208 16.43 -25.05 7.04
C VAL A 208 17.73 -25.35 7.81
N ILE A 209 18.76 -24.53 7.58
CA ILE A 209 19.65 -23.96 8.61
C ILE A 209 19.93 -22.49 8.24
N LYS A 210 20.13 -21.63 9.24
CA LYS A 210 20.38 -20.18 9.12
C LYS A 210 21.88 -19.83 9.28
N GLU A 211 22.15 -18.53 9.18
CA GLU A 211 23.29 -17.79 9.74
C GLU A 211 24.57 -17.73 8.89
N GLY A 212 25.20 -16.55 8.95
CA GLY A 212 26.16 -16.05 7.96
C GLY A 212 26.07 -14.52 7.89
N GLU A 213 26.42 -13.87 9.00
CA GLU A 213 26.35 -12.42 9.21
C GLU A 213 27.31 -11.63 8.30
N GLU A 214 26.98 -10.36 8.09
CA GLU A 214 27.89 -9.22 7.93
C GLU A 214 29.19 -9.43 7.13
N ASN A 215 29.28 -8.77 5.97
CA ASN A 215 30.47 -7.99 5.60
C ASN A 215 30.19 -7.02 4.44
N GLN A 216 30.90 -5.87 4.51
CA GLN A 216 31.16 -4.89 3.45
C GLN A 216 30.30 -3.62 3.40
N GLU A 217 30.42 -2.80 4.45
CA GLU A 217 30.59 -1.36 4.23
C GLU A 217 31.93 -1.08 3.51
N THR A 218 32.01 0.08 2.83
CA THR A 218 33.21 0.71 2.25
C THR A 218 33.66 0.26 0.85
N GLU A 219 32.97 0.77 -0.19
CA GLU A 219 33.63 1.53 -1.26
C GLU A 219 32.63 2.56 -1.84
N THR A 220 32.48 3.75 -1.25
CA THR A 220 33.34 4.94 -1.40
C THR A 220 33.16 5.71 -2.72
N GLN A 221 32.40 6.81 -2.63
CA GLN A 221 32.55 8.07 -3.38
C GLN A 221 32.44 8.07 -4.93
N SER A 222 31.22 8.31 -5.44
CA SER A 222 30.90 9.26 -6.52
C SER A 222 29.37 9.28 -6.69
N THR A 223 28.59 10.33 -6.48
CA THR A 223 28.76 11.76 -6.80
C THR A 223 27.91 12.61 -5.84
N ALA A 224 28.54 13.41 -4.98
CA ALA A 224 27.86 14.43 -4.17
C ALA A 224 28.23 15.83 -4.69
N GLN A 225 27.66 16.22 -5.83
CA GLN A 225 27.93 17.51 -6.49
C GLN A 225 26.67 18.04 -7.22
N SER A 226 25.64 18.42 -6.47
CA SER A 226 24.49 19.21 -6.94
C SER A 226 23.73 19.88 -5.78
N ALA A 227 24.47 20.50 -4.85
CA ALA A 227 23.89 21.23 -3.73
C ALA A 227 24.77 22.43 -3.35
N LEU A 228 24.90 23.42 -4.26
CA LEU A 228 25.56 24.70 -3.99
C LEU A 228 25.28 25.76 -5.09
N THR A 229 24.00 26.03 -5.38
CA THR A 229 23.56 27.25 -6.08
C THR A 229 22.19 27.69 -5.57
N SER A 230 21.95 29.00 -5.48
CA SER A 230 20.67 29.63 -5.12
C SER A 230 20.29 29.67 -3.63
N SER A 231 21.25 30.08 -2.80
CA SER A 231 20.98 31.01 -1.69
C SER A 231 21.64 32.36 -1.98
N GLU A 232 21.17 33.07 -3.02
CA GLU A 232 21.50 34.49 -3.28
C GLU A 232 20.61 35.05 -4.44
N ASN A 233 19.34 35.35 -4.13
CA ASN A 233 18.53 36.46 -4.68
C ASN A 233 17.17 36.52 -3.99
#